data_AF-A0A3L7XNG8-F1
#
_entry.id   AF-A0A3L7XNG8-F1
#
_cell.length_a   1.000
_cell.length_b   1.000
_cell.length_c   1.000
_cell.angle_alpha   90.00
_cell.angle_beta   90.00
_cell.angle_gamma   90.00
#
_symmetry.space_group_name_H-M   'P 1'
#
loop_
_entity.id
_entity.type
_entity.pdbx_description
1 polymer ?
#
loop_
_entity_poly.entity_id
_entity_poly.type
_entity_poly.pdbx_seq_one_letter_code
_entity_poly.pdbx_strand_id
1 'polypeptide(L)' 'MAVIVPSVAVAIRRMHDVGKPGWFVLIPVYDIYLATLPSEGPNAHGTAPAGLTAAS' A
#
# COMPACT_ATOMS: atom_id res chain seq x y z
N MET A 1 -0.25 8.62 -25.61
CA MET A 1 0.04 8.09 -24.26
C MET A 1 -0.97 8.68 -23.29
N ALA A 2 -2.06 7.96 -23.00
CA ALA A 2 -3.15 8.43 -22.14
C ALA A 2 -3.89 7.23 -21.49
N VAL A 3 -3.14 6.22 -21.04
CA VAL A 3 -3.73 4.98 -20.49
C VAL A 3 -3.99 5.05 -18.98
N ILE A 4 -3.38 6.00 -18.27
CA ILE A 4 -3.51 6.09 -16.80
C ILE A 4 -4.93 6.48 -16.40
N VAL A 5 -5.49 7.54 -17.00
CA VAL A 5 -6.85 8.02 -16.71
C VAL A 5 -7.93 6.95 -16.95
N PRO A 6 -8.00 6.27 -18.12
CA PRO A 6 -8.99 5.22 -18.31
C PRO A 6 -8.76 4.00 -17.41
N SER A 7 -7.51 3.66 -17.07
CA SER A 7 -7.22 2.53 -16.17
C SER A 7 -7.71 2.79 -14.75
N VAL A 8 -7.48 4.01 -14.22
CA VAL A 8 -7.96 4.42 -12.89
C VAL A 8 -9.49 4.48 -12.87
N ALA A 9 -10.12 4.98 -13.95
CA ALA A 9 -11.58 5.01 -14.06
C ALA A 9 -12.22 3.62 -14.01
N VAL A 10 -11.64 2.62 -14.70
CA VAL A 10 -12.11 1.23 -14.67
C VAL A 10 -11.96 0.63 -13.27
N ALA A 11 -10.84 0.88 -12.59
CA ALA A 11 -10.63 0.39 -11.23
C ALA A 11 -11.65 0.97 -10.24
N ILE A 12 -11.92 2.28 -10.31
CA ILE A 12 -12.94 2.96 -9.49
C ILE A 12 -14.33 2.37 -9.76
N ARG A 13 -14.67 2.12 -11.03
CA ARG A 13 -15.95 1.49 -11.40
C ARG A 13 -16.11 0.11 -10.76
N ARG A 14 -15.07 -0.72 -10.78
CA ARG A 14 -15.09 -2.04 -10.11
C ARG A 14 -15.32 -1.93 -8.60
N MET A 15 -14.78 -0.91 -7.95
CA MET A 15 -15.04 -0.70 -6.52
C MET A 15 -16.48 -0.24 -6.26
N HIS A 16 -17.04 0.60 -7.14
CA HIS A 16 -18.45 0.97 -7.06
C HIS A 16 -19.39 -0.22 -7.31
N ASP A 17 -19.00 -1.18 -8.17
CA ASP A 17 -19.79 -2.39 -8.44
C ASP A 17 -19.97 -3.29 -7.20
N VAL A 18 -19.05 -3.21 -6.23
CA VAL A 18 -19.13 -3.93 -4.94
C VAL A 18 -19.66 -3.06 -3.80
N GLY A 19 -20.25 -1.90 -4.10
CA GLY A 19 -20.87 -1.00 -3.12
C GLY A 19 -19.89 -0.24 -2.22
N LYS A 20 -18.62 -0.17 -2.61
CA LYS A 20 -17.54 0.49 -1.84
C LYS A 20 -17.13 1.80 -2.51
N PRO A 21 -16.64 2.80 -1.77
CA PRO A 21 -16.19 4.05 -2.37
C PRO A 21 -14.95 3.81 -3.24
N GLY A 22 -14.87 4.49 -4.38
CA GLY A 22 -13.79 4.34 -5.38
C GLY A 22 -12.37 4.50 -4.84
N TRP A 23 -12.21 5.18 -3.70
CA TRP A 23 -10.93 5.32 -2.99
C TRP A 23 -10.32 3.98 -2.54
N PHE A 24 -11.13 2.92 -2.43
CA PHE A 24 -10.67 1.57 -2.07
C PHE A 24 -9.68 0.98 -3.09
N VAL A 25 -9.60 1.52 -4.31
CA VAL A 25 -8.57 1.18 -5.29
C VAL A 25 -7.15 1.40 -4.73
N LEU A 26 -6.97 2.34 -3.80
CA LEU A 26 -5.65 2.69 -3.27
C LEU A 26 -5.20 1.79 -2.11
N ILE A 27 -6.13 1.06 -1.47
CA ILE A 27 -5.81 0.15 -0.37
C ILE A 27 -4.71 -0.85 -0.73
N PRO A 28 -4.81 -1.65 -1.83
CA PRO A 28 -3.77 -2.62 -2.16
C PRO A 28 -2.42 -1.96 -2.47
N VAL A 29 -2.40 -0.73 -2.98
CA VAL A 29 -1.17 0.03 -3.25
C VAL A 29 -0.53 0.50 -1.93
N TYR A 30 -1.35 0.97 -1.01
CA TYR A 30 -0.91 1.42 0.31
C TYR A 30 -0.40 0.25 1.18
N ASP A 31 -1.05 -0.92 1.10
CA ASP A 31 -0.60 -2.12 1.82
C ASP A 31 0.80 -2.57 1.37
N ILE A 32 1.09 -2.49 0.06
CA ILE A 32 2.42 -2.78 -0.48
C ILE A 32 3.45 -1.75 0.04
N TYR A 33 3.10 -0.46 0.02
CA TYR A 33 3.96 0.59 0.56
C TYR A 33 4.30 0.33 2.03
N LEU A 34 3.31 0.02 2.87
CA LEU A 34 3.50 -0.31 4.28
C LEU A 34 4.35 -1.57 4.47
N ALA A 35 4.15 -2.60 3.65
CA ALA A 35 4.94 -3.84 3.72
C ALA A 35 6.43 -3.63 3.42
N THR A 36 6.78 -2.57 2.69
CA THR A 36 8.16 -2.20 2.38
C THR A 36 8.78 -1.21 3.37
N LEU A 37 7.98 -0.65 4.28
CA LEU A 37 8.44 0.36 5.21
C LEU A 37 9.16 -0.29 6.42
N PRO A 38 10.35 0.18 6.81
CA PRO A 38 11.00 -0.30 8.03
C PRO A 38 10.24 0.15 9.28
N SER A 39 10.32 -0.65 10.35
CA SER A 39 9.80 -0.27 11.67
C SER A 39 10.63 0.87 12.26
N GLU A 40 9.98 1.87 12.86
CA GLU A 40 10.64 2.95 13.61
C GLU A 40 11.14 2.44 14.98
N GLY A 41 12.13 1.54 14.96
CA GLY A 41 12.71 0.93 16.16
C GLY A 41 11.99 -0.33 16.64
N PRO A 42 12.29 -0.81 17.87
CA PRO A 42 11.72 -2.01 18.44
C PRO A 42 10.20 -1.85 18.65
N ASN A 43 9.41 -2.80 18.13
CA ASN A 43 7.96 -2.81 18.32
C ASN A 43 7.53 -3.98 19.23
N ALA A 44 6.22 -4.15 19.46
CA ALA A 44 5.68 -5.19 20.34
C ALA A 44 6.04 -6.63 19.92
N HIS A 45 6.58 -6.83 18.72
CA HIS A 45 7.00 -8.11 18.18
C HIS A 45 8.53 -8.30 18.19
N GLY A 46 9.27 -7.37 18.77
CA GLY A 46 10.71 -7.42 18.94
C GLY A 46 11.48 -6.40 18.10
N THR A 47 12.80 -6.54 18.10
CA THR A 47 13.71 -5.73 17.30
C THR A 47 13.71 -6.20 15.85
N ALA A 48 13.91 -5.26 14.91
CA ALA A 48 14.10 -5.60 13.50
C ALA A 48 15.23 -6.66 13.34
N PRO A 49 15.15 -7.57 12.35
CA PRO A 49 16.17 -8.59 12.14
C PRO A 49 17.56 -7.97 12.01
N ALA A 50 18.57 -8.65 12.56
CA ALA A 50 19.94 -8.14 12.78
C ALA A 50 20.69 -7.65 11.51
N GLY A 51 20.12 -7.82 10.32
CA GLY A 51 20.63 -7.24 9.07
C GLY A 51 20.11 -5.82 8.75
N LEU A 52 19.15 -5.29 9.51
CA LEU A 52 18.57 -3.95 9.33
C LEU A 52 19.06 -2.93 10.38
N THR A 53 19.85 -3.38 11.36
CA THR A 53 20.36 -2.56 12.48
C THR A 53 21.65 -1.79 12.14
N ALA A 54 21.96 -1.62 10.85
CA ALA A 54 23.25 -1.07 10.39
C ALA A 54 23.12 0.16 9.45
N ALA A 55 21.95 0.82 9.41
CA ALA A 55 21.75 1.98 8.55
C ALA A 55 20.95 3.09 9.25
N SER A 56 21.48 3.61 10.35
CA SER A 56 21.46 5.04 10.78
C SER A 56 21.78 5.15 12.26
#